data_AF-A0A315E696-F1
#
_entry.id   AF-A0A315E696-F1
#
_cell.length_a   1.000
_cell.length_b   1.000
_cell.length_c   1.000
_cell.angle_alpha   90.00
_cell.angle_beta   90.00
_cell.angle_gamma   90.00
#
_symmetry.space_group_name_H-M   'P 1'
#
loop_
_entity.id
_entity.type
_entity.pdbx_description
1 polymer ?
#
loop_
_entity_poly.entity_id
_entity_poly.type
_entity_poly.pdbx_seq_one_letter_code
_entity_poly.pdbx_strand_id
1 'polypeptide(L)'
;MPDLMIQLTAYWHLWAVAAVIGLIALNYATQFIGPALKLKTSLAQVNGHLALMAKNPPGTLIDLVQLKNEVMTSPAFRHAWEQYTGTLQQQWQAAESGPLGAARQRVSHLSKAFFTHMGQTSNGGRIDLSKLEQLAQTDDQLAQLWAQYNHAIEALQQLETSGSTTPGQWQANSHAENYFTEQALVDSPLQSNFYKHIPGILTGVGIIGTFTGLIAGLVSFDVSNPERVQAELSQLVQTVGHAFLVSALAITLAMVFTWIEKSVLTGRYRQVEQLQQWLDTLFAPQGGTQFMERLTQATEIQAALSYKILSQLRASTPQAPQR
;
A
#
# COMPACT_ATOMS: atom_id res chain seq x y z
N MET A 1 -30.79 56.58 -2.56
CA MET A 1 -30.10 55.79 -3.62
C MET A 1 -29.12 56.57 -4.52
N PRO A 2 -28.95 57.92 -4.48
CA PRO A 2 -27.90 58.59 -5.27
C PRO A 2 -26.49 58.48 -4.65
N ASP A 3 -26.35 58.40 -3.32
CA ASP A 3 -25.04 58.29 -2.66
C ASP A 3 -24.29 56.99 -2.93
N LEU A 4 -25.02 55.87 -3.13
CA LEU A 4 -24.41 54.58 -3.49
C LEU A 4 -23.78 54.61 -4.89
N MET A 5 -24.37 55.34 -5.83
CA MET A 5 -23.82 55.46 -7.19
C MET A 5 -22.54 56.30 -7.21
N ILE A 6 -22.45 57.35 -6.38
CA ILE A 6 -21.27 58.21 -6.27
C ILE A 6 -20.11 57.46 -5.58
N GLN A 7 -20.40 56.70 -4.52
CA GLN A 7 -19.41 55.83 -3.87
C GLN A 7 -18.92 54.70 -4.79
N LEU A 8 -19.79 54.14 -5.65
CA LEU A 8 -19.39 53.15 -6.66
C LEU A 8 -18.40 53.71 -7.67
N THR A 9 -18.59 54.96 -8.12
CA THR A 9 -17.68 55.57 -9.09
C THR A 9 -16.31 55.91 -8.52
N ALA A 10 -16.24 56.30 -7.24
CA ALA A 10 -14.96 56.65 -6.58
C ALA A 10 -14.14 55.42 -6.14
N TYR A 11 -14.80 54.33 -5.73
CA TYR A 11 -14.15 53.14 -5.15
C TYR A 11 -14.33 51.86 -5.98
N TRP A 12 -14.69 51.98 -7.25
CA TRP A 12 -14.90 50.85 -8.17
C TRP A 12 -13.75 49.82 -8.14
N HIS A 13 -12.51 50.31 -8.07
CA HIS A 13 -11.31 49.46 -8.07
C HIS A 13 -11.20 48.59 -6.82
N LEU A 14 -11.58 49.10 -5.64
CA LEU A 14 -11.58 48.31 -4.40
C LEU A 14 -12.65 47.22 -4.43
N TRP A 15 -13.83 47.54 -4.97
CA TRP A 15 -14.89 46.56 -5.16
C TRP A 15 -14.51 45.47 -6.16
N ALA A 16 -13.83 45.83 -7.26
CA ALA A 16 -13.32 44.86 -8.22
C ALA A 16 -12.31 43.89 -7.58
N VAL A 17 -11.35 44.41 -6.81
CA VAL A 17 -10.36 43.58 -6.10
C VAL A 17 -11.02 42.70 -5.04
N ALA A 18 -11.94 43.24 -4.24
CA ALA A 18 -12.69 42.48 -3.25
C ALA A 18 -13.55 41.38 -3.90
N ALA A 19 -14.16 41.65 -5.06
CA ALA A 19 -14.90 40.65 -5.81
C ALA A 19 -14.00 39.52 -6.33
N VAL A 20 -12.81 39.84 -6.84
CA VAL A 20 -11.81 38.83 -7.25
C VAL A 20 -11.37 37.97 -6.06
N ILE A 21 -11.06 38.58 -4.91
CA ILE A 21 -10.75 37.87 -3.66
C ILE A 21 -11.90 36.93 -3.27
N GLY A 22 -13.14 37.43 -3.31
CA GLY A 22 -14.34 36.65 -2.99
C GLY A 22 -14.56 35.48 -3.94
N LEU A 23 -14.32 35.66 -5.25
CA LEU A 23 -14.41 34.58 -6.25
C LEU A 23 -13.34 33.52 -6.04
N ILE A 24 -12.10 33.92 -5.75
CA ILE A 24 -11.01 32.99 -5.43
C ILE A 24 -11.37 32.19 -4.16
N ALA A 25 -11.89 32.86 -3.13
CA ALA A 25 -12.30 32.24 -1.88
C ALA A 25 -13.45 31.24 -2.07
N LEU A 26 -14.46 31.60 -2.87
CA LEU A 26 -15.59 30.73 -3.18
C LEU A 26 -15.13 29.50 -3.99
N ASN A 27 -14.26 29.71 -4.97
CA ASN A 27 -13.67 28.62 -5.74
C ASN A 27 -12.87 27.68 -4.83
N TYR A 28 -12.03 28.21 -3.93
CA TYR A 28 -11.30 27.40 -2.95
C TYR A 28 -12.24 26.59 -2.05
N ALA A 29 -13.29 27.21 -1.51
CA ALA A 29 -14.25 26.52 -0.65
C ALA A 29 -15.01 25.39 -1.37
N THR A 30 -15.43 25.62 -2.61
CA THR A 30 -16.25 24.65 -3.35
C THR A 30 -15.44 23.55 -4.02
N GLN A 31 -14.31 23.90 -4.64
CA GLN A 31 -13.51 22.99 -5.46
C GLN A 31 -12.34 22.34 -4.72
N PHE A 32 -11.87 22.91 -3.61
CA PHE A 32 -10.82 22.28 -2.79
C PHE A 32 -11.39 21.63 -1.52
N ILE A 33 -12.10 22.40 -0.69
CA ILE A 33 -12.57 21.88 0.61
C ILE A 33 -13.65 20.79 0.44
N GLY A 34 -14.59 20.97 -0.49
CA GLY A 34 -15.64 19.99 -0.77
C GLY A 34 -15.09 18.60 -1.13
N PRO A 35 -14.26 18.48 -2.19
CA PRO A 35 -13.61 17.23 -2.55
C PRO A 35 -12.70 16.68 -1.44
N ALA A 36 -11.98 17.54 -0.71
CA ALA A 36 -11.15 17.12 0.41
C ALA A 36 -11.92 16.42 1.54
N LEU A 37 -13.12 16.91 1.86
CA LEU A 37 -14.00 16.29 2.85
C LEU A 37 -14.54 14.94 2.36
N LYS A 38 -14.94 14.85 1.08
CA LYS A 38 -15.36 13.57 0.48
C LYS A 38 -14.23 12.54 0.52
N LEU A 39 -13.01 12.95 0.15
CA LEU A 39 -11.83 12.09 0.17
C LEU A 39 -11.48 11.63 1.59
N LYS A 40 -11.57 12.53 2.59
CA LYS A 40 -11.38 12.19 4.00
C LYS A 40 -12.28 11.04 4.45
N THR A 41 -13.57 11.14 4.13
CA THR A 41 -14.57 10.14 4.51
C THR A 41 -14.31 8.82 3.78
N SER A 42 -14.02 8.87 2.47
CA SER A 42 -13.69 7.69 1.68
C SER A 42 -12.46 6.95 2.22
N LEU A 43 -11.36 7.66 2.50
CA LEU A 43 -10.15 7.08 3.07
C LEU A 43 -10.38 6.51 4.47
N ALA A 44 -11.16 7.20 5.31
CA ALA A 44 -11.50 6.72 6.65
C ALA A 44 -12.34 5.43 6.60
N GLN A 45 -13.28 5.35 5.66
CA GLN A 45 -14.09 4.15 5.46
C GLN A 45 -13.23 2.96 5.00
N VAL A 46 -12.33 3.18 4.03
CA VAL A 46 -11.40 2.15 3.54
C VAL A 46 -10.50 1.65 4.67
N ASN A 47 -9.85 2.57 5.41
CA ASN A 47 -8.99 2.19 6.53
C ASN A 47 -9.76 1.46 7.63
N GLY A 48 -10.99 1.89 7.92
CA GLY A 48 -11.84 1.21 8.90
C GLY A 48 -12.14 -0.23 8.50
N HIS A 49 -12.51 -0.47 7.25
CA HIS A 49 -12.78 -1.82 6.74
C HIS A 49 -11.51 -2.69 6.72
N LEU A 50 -10.38 -2.16 6.25
CA LEU A 50 -9.10 -2.89 6.25
C LEU A 50 -8.64 -3.23 7.67
N ALA A 51 -8.80 -2.31 8.62
CA ALA A 51 -8.48 -2.54 10.03
C ALA A 51 -9.35 -3.64 10.68
N LEU A 52 -10.63 -3.73 10.28
CA LEU A 52 -11.51 -4.82 10.74
C LEU A 52 -11.08 -6.16 10.15
N MET A 53 -10.72 -6.20 8.87
CA MET A 53 -10.24 -7.42 8.22
C MET A 53 -8.92 -7.92 8.84
N ALA A 54 -8.02 -7.00 9.19
CA ALA A 54 -6.74 -7.35 9.81
C ALA A 54 -6.86 -7.89 11.25
N LYS A 55 -7.99 -7.65 11.92
CA LYS A 55 -8.29 -8.24 13.24
C LYS A 55 -8.84 -9.66 13.16
N ASN A 56 -9.27 -10.11 11.98
CA ASN A 56 -9.76 -11.48 11.81
C ASN A 56 -8.59 -12.49 11.90
N PRO A 57 -8.83 -13.71 12.41
CA PRO A 57 -7.77 -14.69 12.59
C PRO A 57 -7.08 -15.06 11.25
N PRO A 58 -5.76 -15.32 11.27
CA PRO A 58 -4.99 -15.67 10.09
C PRO A 58 -5.51 -16.99 9.52
N GLY A 59 -6.13 -16.94 8.33
CA GLY A 59 -6.76 -18.10 7.69
C GLY A 59 -8.11 -17.80 7.02
N THR A 60 -8.70 -16.62 7.29
CA THR A 60 -9.90 -16.18 6.57
C THR A 60 -9.53 -15.87 5.12
N LEU A 61 -10.15 -16.56 4.16
CA LEU A 61 -10.01 -16.28 2.74
C LEU A 61 -10.47 -14.85 2.47
N ILE A 62 -9.53 -13.97 2.14
CA ILE A 62 -9.83 -12.59 1.75
C ILE A 62 -10.35 -12.63 0.31
N ASP A 63 -11.64 -12.31 0.13
CA ASP A 63 -12.24 -12.16 -1.19
C ASP A 63 -11.84 -10.80 -1.81
N LEU A 64 -10.97 -10.83 -2.83
CA LEU A 64 -10.52 -9.62 -3.53
C LEU A 64 -11.63 -8.96 -4.36
N VAL A 65 -12.65 -9.73 -4.77
CA VAL A 65 -13.79 -9.21 -5.52
C VAL A 65 -14.65 -8.38 -4.57
N GLN A 66 -14.89 -8.87 -3.35
CA GLN A 66 -15.57 -8.12 -2.31
C GLN A 66 -14.78 -6.86 -1.92
N LEU A 67 -13.46 -6.98 -1.72
CA LEU A 67 -12.61 -5.84 -1.38
C LEU A 67 -12.61 -4.76 -2.47
N LYS A 68 -12.58 -5.15 -3.75
CA LYS A 68 -12.71 -4.22 -4.88
C LYS A 68 -14.07 -3.51 -4.89
N ASN A 69 -15.15 -4.26 -4.76
CA ASN A 69 -16.51 -3.78 -5.01
C ASN A 69 -17.07 -2.98 -3.82
N GLU A 70 -16.75 -3.36 -2.59
CA GLU A 70 -17.31 -2.75 -1.38
C GLU A 70 -16.38 -1.69 -0.77
N VAL A 71 -15.07 -1.85 -0.90
CA VAL A 71 -14.09 -0.99 -0.22
C VAL A 71 -13.43 -0.02 -1.20
N MET A 72 -12.96 -0.49 -2.35
CA MET A 72 -12.27 0.34 -3.35
C MET A 72 -13.24 1.01 -4.34
N THR A 73 -14.23 1.75 -3.83
CA THR A 73 -15.34 2.27 -4.64
C THR A 73 -14.97 3.51 -5.49
N SER A 74 -13.99 4.32 -5.09
CA SER A 74 -13.60 5.51 -5.83
C SER A 74 -12.78 5.17 -7.09
N PRO A 75 -12.85 5.99 -8.16
CA PRO A 75 -12.09 5.72 -9.40
C PRO A 75 -10.58 5.60 -9.17
N ALA A 76 -10.01 6.44 -8.31
CA ALA A 76 -8.58 6.41 -7.97
C ALA A 76 -8.21 5.13 -7.22
N PHE A 77 -9.05 4.70 -6.27
CA PHE A 77 -8.84 3.44 -5.56
C PHE A 77 -8.98 2.23 -6.47
N ARG A 78 -9.94 2.20 -7.41
CA ARG A 78 -10.09 1.09 -8.36
C ARG A 78 -8.86 0.91 -9.22
N HIS A 79 -8.34 2.00 -9.77
CA HIS A 79 -7.16 1.92 -10.63
C HIS A 79 -5.92 1.44 -9.87
N ALA A 80 -5.68 2.00 -8.67
CA ALA A 80 -4.59 1.55 -7.81
C ALA A 80 -4.75 0.08 -7.39
N TRP A 81 -5.98 -0.34 -7.07
CA TRP A 81 -6.30 -1.72 -6.71
C TRP A 81 -6.13 -2.69 -7.89
N GLU A 82 -6.56 -2.35 -9.09
CA GLU A 82 -6.38 -3.19 -10.29
C GLU A 82 -4.89 -3.45 -10.55
N GLN A 83 -4.05 -2.42 -10.46
CA GLN A 83 -2.61 -2.57 -10.61
C GLN A 83 -2.00 -3.41 -9.47
N TYR A 84 -2.44 -3.18 -8.22
CA TYR A 84 -1.98 -3.94 -7.06
C TYR A 84 -2.37 -5.42 -7.13
N THR A 85 -3.61 -5.73 -7.55
CA THR A 85 -4.08 -7.11 -7.70
C THR A 85 -3.26 -7.92 -8.71
N GLY A 86 -2.68 -7.27 -9.73
CA GLY A 86 -1.75 -7.91 -10.66
C GLY A 86 -0.46 -8.43 -10.00
N THR A 87 -0.12 -7.92 -8.80
CA THR A 87 1.02 -8.40 -8.00
C THR A 87 0.66 -9.42 -6.94
N LEU A 88 -0.63 -9.64 -6.70
CA LEU A 88 -1.11 -10.60 -5.72
C LEU A 88 -1.05 -12.00 -6.33
N GLN A 89 -0.26 -12.86 -5.71
CA GLN A 89 -0.16 -14.26 -6.09
C GLN A 89 -0.88 -15.12 -5.05
N GLN A 90 -1.69 -16.07 -5.51
CA GLN A 90 -2.17 -17.13 -4.63
C GLN A 90 -0.99 -18.02 -4.30
N GLN A 91 -0.58 -18.06 -3.04
CA GLN A 91 0.42 -19.02 -2.62
C GLN A 91 -0.26 -20.40 -2.62
N TRP A 92 0.05 -21.24 -3.61
CA TRP A 92 -0.19 -22.68 -3.46
C TRP A 92 0.66 -23.11 -2.27
N GLN A 93 0.03 -23.56 -1.17
CA GLN A 93 0.77 -24.16 -0.07
C GLN A 93 1.69 -25.22 -0.67
N ALA A 94 3.00 -24.98 -0.56
CA ALA A 94 4.00 -25.94 -1.00
C ALA A 94 3.59 -27.28 -0.41
N ALA A 95 3.66 -28.35 -1.22
CA ALA A 95 3.11 -29.67 -0.94
C ALA A 95 3.64 -30.36 0.34
N GLU A 96 4.41 -29.64 1.16
CA GLU A 96 5.02 -30.04 2.43
C GLU A 96 4.47 -29.30 3.68
N SER A 97 3.66 -28.24 3.54
CA SER A 97 2.99 -27.60 4.70
C SER A 97 1.50 -27.93 4.73
N GLY A 98 1.11 -28.80 5.66
CA GLY A 98 -0.25 -29.32 5.82
C GLY A 98 -0.27 -30.82 6.09
N PRO A 99 -1.46 -31.45 6.25
CA PRO A 99 -1.58 -32.89 6.47
C PRO A 99 -0.92 -33.72 5.35
N LEU A 100 -0.95 -33.21 4.12
CA LEU A 100 -0.34 -33.85 2.94
C LEU A 100 1.19 -33.81 2.97
N GLY A 101 1.76 -32.72 3.49
CA GLY A 101 3.18 -32.56 3.66
C GLY A 101 3.77 -33.35 4.81
N ALA A 102 3.08 -33.37 5.94
CA ALA A 102 3.41 -34.23 7.08
C ALA A 102 3.36 -35.72 6.68
N ALA A 103 2.39 -36.11 5.83
CA ALA A 103 2.32 -37.46 5.28
C ALA A 103 3.52 -37.79 4.39
N ARG A 104 3.93 -36.89 3.49
CA ARG A 104 5.13 -37.05 2.64
C ARG A 104 6.42 -37.20 3.46
N GLN A 105 6.60 -36.36 4.48
CA GLN A 105 7.75 -36.46 5.38
C GLN A 105 7.77 -37.77 6.16
N ARG A 106 6.61 -38.24 6.63
CA ARG A 106 6.47 -39.52 7.35
C ARG A 106 6.85 -40.71 6.46
N VAL A 107 6.39 -40.73 5.21
CA VAL A 107 6.75 -41.77 4.23
C VAL A 107 8.26 -41.76 3.95
N SER A 108 8.85 -40.59 3.76
CA SER A 108 10.30 -40.43 3.56
C SER A 108 11.11 -40.96 4.75
N HIS A 109 10.73 -40.58 5.97
CA HIS A 109 11.40 -41.02 7.19
C HIS A 109 11.31 -42.54 7.40
N LEU A 110 10.13 -43.13 7.19
CA LEU A 110 9.92 -44.58 7.31
C LEU A 110 10.70 -45.35 6.25
N SER A 111 10.76 -44.87 5.01
CA SER A 111 11.59 -45.49 3.97
C SER A 111 13.08 -45.49 4.38
N LYS A 112 13.57 -44.38 4.93
CA LYS A 112 14.96 -44.23 5.35
C LYS A 112 15.30 -45.16 6.53
N ALA A 113 14.38 -45.31 7.49
CA ALA A 113 14.54 -46.24 8.60
C ALA A 113 14.60 -47.69 8.11
N PHE A 114 13.69 -48.07 7.20
CA PHE A 114 13.65 -49.40 6.59
C PHE A 114 14.97 -49.74 5.85
N PHE A 115 15.44 -48.87 4.95
CA PHE A 115 16.68 -49.11 4.21
C PHE A 115 17.94 -49.09 5.10
N THR A 116 17.93 -48.32 6.20
CA THR A 116 19.05 -48.30 7.13
C THR A 116 19.15 -49.61 7.90
N HIS A 117 18.02 -50.13 8.38
CA HIS A 117 18.00 -51.39 9.13
C HIS A 117 18.35 -52.59 8.22
N MET A 118 17.85 -52.58 6.98
CA MET A 118 18.19 -53.58 5.98
C MET A 118 19.68 -53.56 5.57
N GLY A 119 20.29 -52.37 5.48
CA GLY A 119 21.73 -52.23 5.23
C GLY A 119 22.59 -52.80 6.36
N GLN A 120 22.10 -52.77 7.59
CA GLN A 120 22.77 -53.33 8.76
C GLN A 120 22.68 -54.86 8.80
N THR A 121 21.53 -55.44 8.44
CA THR A 121 21.34 -56.90 8.37
C THR A 121 22.02 -57.55 7.17
N SER A 122 22.25 -56.81 6.07
CA SER A 122 22.86 -57.35 4.85
C SER A 122 24.40 -57.31 4.81
N ASN A 123 25.08 -56.80 5.85
CA ASN A 123 26.55 -56.71 5.97
C ASN A 123 27.28 -56.30 4.67
N GLY A 124 26.74 -55.30 3.95
CA GLY A 124 27.35 -54.75 2.72
C GLY A 124 27.20 -55.58 1.43
N GLY A 125 26.49 -56.70 1.45
CA GLY A 125 26.18 -57.49 0.24
C GLY A 125 25.10 -56.85 -0.65
N ARG A 126 25.19 -57.04 -1.97
CA ARG A 126 24.16 -56.60 -2.95
C ARG A 126 22.78 -57.14 -2.57
N ILE A 127 21.84 -56.23 -2.31
CA ILE A 127 20.45 -56.56 -1.97
C ILE A 127 19.64 -56.63 -3.26
N ASP A 128 19.13 -57.82 -3.58
CA ASP A 128 18.26 -58.06 -4.72
C ASP A 128 16.80 -57.73 -4.33
N LEU A 129 16.13 -56.86 -5.10
CA LEU A 129 14.76 -56.40 -4.78
C LEU A 129 13.74 -57.55 -4.73
N SER A 130 14.02 -58.65 -5.42
CA SER A 130 13.20 -59.86 -5.43
C SER A 130 13.27 -60.67 -4.12
N LYS A 131 14.26 -60.42 -3.25
CA LYS A 131 14.42 -61.06 -1.94
C LYS A 131 13.96 -60.19 -0.77
N LEU A 132 13.55 -58.94 -1.02
CA LEU A 132 13.06 -58.01 0.00
C LEU A 132 11.89 -58.57 0.81
N GLU A 133 10.95 -59.20 0.11
CA GLU A 133 9.72 -59.74 0.72
C GLU A 133 10.02 -60.95 1.61
N GLN A 134 11.01 -61.77 1.23
CA GLN A 134 11.48 -62.91 2.03
C GLN A 134 12.33 -62.48 3.23
N LEU A 135 13.19 -61.47 3.07
CA LEU A 135 14.00 -60.94 4.19
C LEU A 135 13.13 -60.23 5.22
N ALA A 136 12.11 -59.48 4.78
CA ALA A 136 11.15 -58.82 5.66
C ALA A 136 10.28 -59.82 6.44
N GLN A 137 10.05 -61.04 5.92
CA GLN A 137 9.36 -62.12 6.63
C GLN A 137 10.24 -62.85 7.66
N THR A 138 11.57 -62.70 7.58
CA THR A 138 12.52 -63.41 8.46
C THR A 138 12.86 -62.60 9.71
N ASP A 139 12.61 -61.29 9.70
CA ASP A 139 12.95 -60.35 10.78
C ASP A 139 11.71 -59.55 11.21
N ASP A 140 11.23 -59.79 12.44
CA ASP A 140 10.03 -59.17 13.01
C ASP A 140 10.08 -57.63 12.98
N GLN A 141 11.28 -57.03 13.09
CA GLN A 141 11.41 -55.56 13.06
C GLN A 141 11.26 -54.99 11.65
N LEU A 142 11.76 -55.69 10.62
CA LEU A 142 11.57 -55.28 9.22
C LEU A 142 10.11 -55.42 8.79
N ALA A 143 9.42 -56.48 9.23
CA ALA A 143 8.01 -56.67 8.98
C ALA A 143 7.17 -55.50 9.53
N GLN A 144 7.48 -55.04 10.75
CA GLN A 144 6.78 -53.91 11.38
C GLN A 144 7.04 -52.59 10.66
N LEU A 145 8.28 -52.31 10.24
CA LEU A 145 8.62 -51.10 9.48
C LEU A 145 7.97 -51.09 8.09
N TRP A 146 7.89 -52.24 7.43
CA TRP A 146 7.21 -52.38 6.13
C TRP A 146 5.71 -52.14 6.23
N ALA A 147 5.05 -52.71 7.25
CA ALA A 147 3.63 -52.48 7.50
C ALA A 147 3.33 -50.99 7.79
N GLN A 148 4.18 -50.33 8.60
CA GLN A 148 4.05 -48.89 8.89
C GLN A 148 4.26 -48.02 7.65
N TYR A 149 5.19 -48.40 6.77
CA TYR A 149 5.44 -47.71 5.51
C TYR A 149 4.25 -47.82 4.54
N ASN A 150 3.71 -49.03 4.33
CA ASN A 150 2.54 -49.24 3.47
C ASN A 150 1.32 -48.44 3.97
N HIS A 151 1.07 -48.47 5.29
CA HIS A 151 -0.01 -47.68 5.89
C HIS A 151 0.21 -46.16 5.74
N ALA A 152 1.47 -45.70 5.75
CA ALA A 152 1.79 -44.29 5.51
C ALA A 152 1.59 -43.90 4.03
N ILE A 153 1.86 -44.80 3.08
CA ILE A 153 1.57 -44.60 1.66
C ILE A 153 0.07 -44.55 1.40
N GLU A 154 -0.72 -45.46 1.98
CA GLU A 154 -2.18 -45.47 1.82
C GLU A 154 -2.80 -44.18 2.35
N ALA A 155 -2.35 -43.69 3.52
CA ALA A 155 -2.78 -42.42 4.08
C ALA A 155 -2.42 -41.23 3.18
N LEU A 156 -1.24 -41.25 2.56
CA LEU A 156 -0.81 -40.23 1.60
C LEU A 156 -1.67 -40.26 0.33
N GLN A 157 -1.96 -41.44 -0.20
CA GLN A 157 -2.78 -41.62 -1.39
C GLN A 157 -4.22 -41.16 -1.14
N GLN A 158 -4.78 -41.41 0.05
CA GLN A 158 -6.10 -40.91 0.45
C GLN A 158 -6.13 -39.38 0.54
N LEU A 159 -5.07 -38.75 1.07
CA LEU A 159 -4.93 -37.29 1.14
C LEU A 159 -4.79 -36.66 -0.24
N GLU A 160 -4.06 -37.29 -1.15
CA GLU A 160 -3.91 -36.84 -2.55
C GLU A 160 -5.21 -37.00 -3.35
N THR A 161 -5.94 -38.10 -3.14
CA THR A 161 -7.22 -38.37 -3.81
C THR A 161 -8.34 -37.48 -3.27
N SER A 162 -8.26 -37.07 -2.00
CA SER A 162 -9.20 -36.14 -1.36
C SER A 162 -8.97 -34.68 -1.73
N GLY A 163 -7.86 -34.38 -2.43
CA GLY A 163 -7.53 -33.16 -3.16
C GLY A 163 -8.30 -31.88 -2.83
N SER A 164 -8.37 -31.49 -1.55
CA SER A 164 -8.70 -30.12 -1.21
C SER A 164 -7.41 -29.32 -1.39
N THR A 165 -7.24 -28.80 -2.60
CA THR A 165 -6.47 -27.59 -2.85
C THR A 165 -7.09 -26.52 -1.95
N THR A 166 -6.62 -26.45 -0.70
CA THR A 166 -7.05 -25.40 0.21
C THR A 166 -6.53 -24.12 -0.43
N PRO A 167 -7.40 -23.21 -0.87
CA PRO A 167 -6.94 -21.99 -1.53
C PRO A 167 -6.02 -21.28 -0.54
N GLY A 168 -4.75 -21.14 -0.90
CA GLY A 168 -3.78 -20.54 -0.01
C GLY A 168 -4.03 -19.05 0.13
N GLN A 169 -3.46 -18.47 1.18
CA GLN A 169 -3.52 -17.03 1.41
C GLN A 169 -2.89 -16.27 0.26
N TRP A 170 -3.48 -15.12 -0.07
CA TRP A 170 -2.94 -14.18 -1.05
C TRP A 170 -1.73 -13.47 -0.47
N GLN A 171 -0.65 -13.39 -1.27
CA GLN A 171 0.57 -12.68 -0.90
C GLN A 171 0.92 -11.64 -1.96
N ALA A 172 1.41 -10.49 -1.52
CA ALA A 172 1.90 -9.44 -2.40
C ALA A 172 3.40 -9.61 -2.68
N ASN A 173 3.77 -9.54 -3.96
CA ASN A 173 5.16 -9.51 -4.39
C ASN A 173 5.77 -8.10 -4.41
N SER A 174 4.99 -7.09 -4.06
CA SER A 174 5.36 -5.68 -4.06
C SER A 174 4.63 -4.93 -2.95
N HIS A 175 5.27 -3.90 -2.40
CA HIS A 175 4.68 -3.05 -1.37
C HIS A 175 3.50 -2.25 -1.92
N ALA A 176 2.48 -2.06 -1.09
CA ALA A 176 1.29 -1.29 -1.45
C ALA A 176 1.63 0.16 -1.83
N GLU A 177 2.68 0.76 -1.26
CA GLU A 177 3.13 2.12 -1.56
C GLU A 177 3.43 2.39 -3.05
N ASN A 178 3.86 1.36 -3.79
CA ASN A 178 4.17 1.48 -5.23
C ASN A 178 2.94 1.74 -6.09
N TYR A 179 1.76 1.33 -5.61
CA TYR A 179 0.50 1.43 -6.34
C TYR A 179 -0.43 2.46 -5.70
N PHE A 180 -0.45 2.51 -4.38
CA PHE A 180 -1.23 3.45 -3.59
C PHE A 180 -0.45 4.73 -3.30
N THR A 181 -0.03 5.44 -4.35
CA THR A 181 0.76 6.66 -4.19
C THR A 181 -0.07 7.85 -3.69
N GLU A 182 0.51 8.68 -2.83
CA GLU A 182 -0.10 9.94 -2.38
C GLU A 182 -0.47 10.86 -3.55
N GLN A 183 0.36 10.85 -4.60
CA GLN A 183 0.14 11.63 -5.82
C GLN A 183 -1.17 11.26 -6.53
N ALA A 184 -1.46 9.96 -6.67
CA ALA A 184 -2.66 9.48 -7.37
C ALA A 184 -3.91 9.58 -6.48
N LEU A 185 -3.76 9.36 -5.18
CA LEU A 185 -4.88 9.23 -4.24
C LEU A 185 -5.29 10.55 -3.57
N VAL A 186 -4.37 11.51 -3.48
CA VAL A 186 -4.59 12.79 -2.78
C VAL A 186 -4.33 13.97 -3.72
N ASP A 187 -3.16 14.06 -4.33
CA ASP A 187 -2.75 15.27 -5.05
C ASP A 187 -3.51 15.50 -6.36
N SER A 188 -3.70 14.44 -7.15
CA SER A 188 -4.47 14.48 -8.39
C SER A 188 -5.94 14.87 -8.15
N PRO A 189 -6.72 14.18 -7.29
CA PRO A 189 -8.13 14.52 -7.08
C PRO A 189 -8.34 15.88 -6.40
N LEU A 190 -7.41 16.35 -5.57
CA LEU A 190 -7.50 17.67 -4.93
C LEU A 190 -6.85 18.79 -5.75
N GLN A 191 -6.22 18.46 -6.88
CA GLN A 191 -5.41 19.40 -7.67
C GLN A 191 -4.45 20.20 -6.78
N SER A 192 -3.78 19.54 -5.82
CA SER A 192 -2.97 20.21 -4.80
C SER A 192 -1.89 21.11 -5.42
N ASN A 193 -1.37 20.73 -6.59
CA ASN A 193 -0.45 21.52 -7.38
C ASN A 193 -0.97 22.90 -7.81
N PHE A 194 -2.28 23.06 -8.04
CA PHE A 194 -2.87 24.35 -8.35
C PHE A 194 -3.13 25.15 -7.06
N TYR A 195 -3.75 24.51 -6.07
CA TYR A 195 -4.20 25.18 -4.86
C TYR A 195 -3.06 25.68 -3.97
N LYS A 196 -1.89 25.04 -4.02
CA LYS A 196 -0.68 25.52 -3.32
C LYS A 196 -0.21 26.92 -3.74
N HIS A 197 -0.67 27.41 -4.90
CA HIS A 197 -0.33 28.74 -5.42
C HIS A 197 -1.39 29.79 -5.11
N ILE A 198 -2.59 29.39 -4.68
CA ILE A 198 -3.70 30.31 -4.39
C ILE A 198 -3.34 31.36 -3.32
N PRO A 199 -2.65 31.01 -2.20
CA PRO A 199 -2.21 32.02 -1.24
C PRO A 199 -1.33 33.11 -1.87
N GLY A 200 -0.42 32.74 -2.77
CA GLY A 200 0.44 33.69 -3.48
C GLY A 200 -0.33 34.57 -4.48
N ILE A 201 -1.33 34.02 -5.16
CA ILE A 201 -2.22 34.80 -6.03
C ILE A 201 -3.02 35.80 -5.19
N LEU A 202 -3.52 35.38 -4.03
CA LEU A 202 -4.33 36.22 -3.15
C LEU A 202 -3.53 37.41 -2.57
N THR A 203 -2.28 37.17 -2.15
CA THR A 203 -1.39 38.26 -1.71
C THR A 203 -1.05 39.19 -2.86
N GLY A 204 -0.79 38.65 -4.05
CA GLY A 204 -0.58 39.45 -5.27
C GLY A 204 -1.76 40.35 -5.61
N VAL A 205 -2.98 39.81 -5.58
CA VAL A 205 -4.22 40.58 -5.79
C VAL A 205 -4.39 41.66 -4.71
N GLY A 206 -4.09 41.35 -3.45
CA GLY A 206 -4.09 42.32 -2.35
C GLY A 206 -3.14 43.50 -2.59
N ILE A 207 -1.89 43.19 -2.98
CA ILE A 207 -0.86 44.19 -3.30
C ILE A 207 -1.27 45.05 -4.51
N ILE A 208 -1.79 44.44 -5.57
CA ILE A 208 -2.30 45.19 -6.74
C ILE A 208 -3.44 46.12 -6.30
N GLY A 209 -4.31 45.68 -5.39
CA GLY A 209 -5.37 46.50 -4.83
C GLY A 209 -4.88 47.71 -4.05
N THR A 210 -3.84 47.56 -3.20
CA THR A 210 -3.26 48.71 -2.48
C THR A 210 -2.64 49.72 -3.44
N PHE A 211 -1.84 49.24 -4.40
CA PHE A 211 -1.21 50.12 -5.38
C PHE A 211 -2.26 50.84 -6.23
N THR A 212 -3.31 50.16 -6.64
CA THR A 212 -4.41 50.79 -7.39
C THR A 212 -5.11 51.86 -6.57
N GLY A 213 -5.38 51.59 -5.28
CA GLY A 213 -5.99 52.56 -4.37
C GLY A 213 -5.09 53.78 -4.10
N LEU A 214 -3.78 53.58 -3.96
CA LEU A 214 -2.79 54.65 -3.85
C LEU A 214 -2.77 55.52 -5.11
N ILE A 215 -2.71 54.90 -6.30
CA ILE A 215 -2.71 55.60 -7.58
C ILE A 215 -4.01 56.41 -7.76
N ALA A 216 -5.16 55.80 -7.48
CA ALA A 216 -6.46 56.48 -7.59
C ALA A 216 -6.58 57.67 -6.63
N GLY A 217 -6.11 57.52 -5.39
CA GLY A 217 -6.07 58.60 -4.42
C GLY A 217 -5.17 59.76 -4.87
N LEU A 218 -3.97 59.46 -5.36
CA LEU A 218 -3.01 60.47 -5.82
C LEU A 218 -3.47 61.21 -7.08
N VAL A 219 -4.08 60.51 -8.04
CA VAL A 219 -4.62 61.13 -9.27
C VAL A 219 -5.77 62.08 -8.95
N SER A 220 -6.52 61.81 -7.89
CA SER A 220 -7.66 62.64 -7.48
C SER A 220 -7.27 63.84 -6.59
N PHE A 221 -6.01 63.91 -6.14
CA PHE A 221 -5.54 64.93 -5.21
C PHE A 221 -5.22 66.25 -5.92
N ASP A 222 -6.08 67.25 -5.76
CA ASP A 222 -5.90 68.59 -6.34
C ASP A 222 -5.39 69.61 -5.29
N VAL A 223 -4.23 70.23 -5.56
CA VAL A 223 -3.58 71.21 -4.66
C VAL A 223 -3.84 72.66 -5.11
N SER A 224 -4.65 72.86 -6.16
CA SER A 224 -4.83 74.18 -6.77
C SER A 224 -5.57 75.18 -5.86
N ASN A 225 -6.31 74.71 -4.85
CA ASN A 225 -7.13 75.55 -3.96
C ASN A 225 -6.70 75.41 -2.49
N PRO A 226 -6.03 76.42 -1.89
CA PRO A 226 -5.54 76.37 -0.50
C PRO A 226 -6.60 76.06 0.55
N GLU A 227 -7.84 76.49 0.32
CA GLU A 227 -8.98 76.26 1.24
C GLU A 227 -9.48 74.81 1.23
N ARG A 228 -9.18 74.03 0.18
CA ARG A 228 -9.66 72.64 0.01
C ARG A 228 -8.61 71.58 0.32
N VAL A 229 -7.33 71.97 0.44
CA VAL A 229 -6.21 71.02 0.65
C VAL A 229 -6.43 70.11 1.87
N GLN A 230 -6.99 70.61 2.97
CA GLN A 230 -7.26 69.78 4.16
C GLN A 230 -8.31 68.68 3.88
N ALA A 231 -9.36 69.01 3.12
CA ALA A 231 -10.40 68.05 2.76
C ALA A 231 -9.86 67.00 1.77
N GLU A 232 -9.10 67.44 0.77
CA GLU A 232 -8.43 66.56 -0.21
C GLU A 232 -7.43 65.61 0.45
N LEU A 233 -6.65 66.10 1.43
CA LEU A 233 -5.73 65.27 2.21
C LEU A 233 -6.50 64.23 3.04
N SER A 234 -7.62 64.62 3.64
CA SER A 234 -8.47 63.69 4.41
C SER A 234 -9.03 62.58 3.52
N GLN A 235 -9.52 62.93 2.32
CA GLN A 235 -10.03 61.98 1.34
C GLN A 235 -8.94 61.04 0.82
N LEU A 236 -7.73 61.55 0.56
CA LEU A 236 -6.57 60.74 0.19
C LEU A 236 -6.25 59.71 1.28
N VAL A 237 -6.12 60.14 2.54
CA VAL A 237 -5.81 59.25 3.66
C VAL A 237 -6.89 58.18 3.84
N GLN A 238 -8.18 58.54 3.71
CA GLN A 238 -9.27 57.58 3.79
C GLN A 238 -9.23 56.56 2.64
N THR A 239 -9.03 57.00 1.39
CA THR A 239 -8.96 56.13 0.21
C THR A 239 -7.83 55.12 0.33
N VAL A 240 -6.66 55.61 0.74
CA VAL A 240 -5.48 54.77 0.98
C VAL A 240 -5.72 53.80 2.13
N GLY A 241 -6.31 54.26 3.23
CA GLY A 241 -6.65 53.42 4.38
C GLY A 241 -7.58 52.25 4.01
N HIS A 242 -8.61 52.49 3.20
CA HIS A 242 -9.51 51.43 2.73
C HIS A 242 -8.76 50.41 1.86
N ALA A 243 -7.85 50.86 1.00
CA ALA A 243 -7.02 49.97 0.17
C ALA A 243 -6.12 49.07 1.03
N PHE A 244 -5.52 49.62 2.09
CA PHE A 244 -4.73 48.84 3.06
C PHE A 244 -5.56 47.78 3.78
N LEU A 245 -6.80 48.10 4.19
CA LEU A 245 -7.69 47.12 4.83
C LEU A 245 -8.03 45.94 3.90
N VAL A 246 -8.29 46.21 2.62
CA VAL A 246 -8.57 45.15 1.62
C VAL A 246 -7.36 44.22 1.48
N SER A 247 -6.13 44.76 1.49
CA SER A 247 -4.93 43.93 1.43
C SER A 247 -4.63 43.19 2.71
N ALA A 248 -4.90 43.79 3.88
CA ALA A 248 -4.80 43.09 5.15
C ALA A 248 -5.72 41.86 5.14
N LEU A 249 -6.97 42.02 4.69
CA LEU A 249 -7.91 40.92 4.52
C LEU A 249 -7.38 39.86 3.54
N ALA A 250 -6.85 40.26 2.39
CA ALA A 250 -6.28 39.34 1.40
C ALA A 250 -5.13 38.49 2.00
N ILE A 251 -4.22 39.12 2.74
CA ILE A 251 -3.09 38.43 3.39
C ILE A 251 -3.58 37.50 4.49
N THR A 252 -4.48 37.95 5.35
CA THR A 252 -5.07 37.11 6.40
C THR A 252 -5.76 35.88 5.80
N LEU A 253 -6.53 36.08 4.73
CA LEU A 253 -7.21 34.99 4.04
C LEU A 253 -6.20 34.03 3.38
N ALA A 254 -5.07 34.52 2.87
CA ALA A 254 -4.00 33.70 2.29
C ALA A 254 -3.35 32.80 3.35
N MET A 255 -3.13 33.35 4.56
CA MET A 255 -2.62 32.57 5.70
C MET A 255 -3.61 31.49 6.12
N VAL A 256 -4.89 31.81 6.21
CA VAL A 256 -5.95 30.85 6.54
C VAL A 256 -6.01 29.73 5.48
N PHE A 257 -5.96 30.06 4.19
CA PHE A 257 -5.98 29.07 3.11
C PHE A 257 -4.76 28.17 3.14
N THR A 258 -3.57 28.73 3.40
CA THR A 258 -2.33 27.94 3.54
C THR A 258 -2.47 26.95 4.70
N TRP A 259 -2.98 27.40 5.84
CA TRP A 259 -3.17 26.54 7.01
C TRP A 259 -4.18 25.42 6.76
N ILE A 260 -5.32 25.73 6.14
CA ILE A 260 -6.34 24.74 5.77
C ILE A 260 -5.75 23.73 4.78
N GLU A 261 -5.09 24.20 3.72
CA GLU A 261 -4.48 23.35 2.69
C GLU A 261 -3.51 22.35 3.31
N LYS A 262 -2.54 22.83 4.09
CA LYS A 262 -1.52 21.98 4.73
C LYS A 262 -2.13 21.01 5.72
N SER A 263 -3.10 21.44 6.51
CA SER A 263 -3.77 20.58 7.49
C SER A 263 -4.58 19.47 6.82
N VAL A 264 -5.28 19.79 5.74
CA VAL A 264 -6.06 18.83 4.94
C VAL A 264 -5.13 17.81 4.29
N LEU A 265 -4.11 18.26 3.54
CA LEU A 265 -3.19 17.38 2.82
C LEU A 265 -2.46 16.43 3.77
N THR A 266 -1.86 16.96 4.84
CA THR A 266 -1.17 16.15 5.86
C THR A 266 -2.09 15.09 6.45
N GLY A 267 -3.36 15.44 6.70
CA GLY A 267 -4.35 14.49 7.21
C GLY A 267 -4.77 13.42 6.19
N ARG A 268 -4.72 13.69 4.89
CA ARG A 268 -5.01 12.70 3.83
C ARG A 268 -3.81 11.79 3.58
N TYR A 269 -2.59 12.33 3.54
CA TYR A 269 -1.36 11.55 3.41
C TYR A 269 -1.24 10.49 4.52
N ARG A 270 -1.46 10.88 5.79
CA ARG A 270 -1.51 9.92 6.91
C ARG A 270 -2.54 8.81 6.73
N GLN A 271 -3.69 9.09 6.12
CA GLN A 271 -4.69 8.05 5.86
C GLN A 271 -4.25 7.11 4.74
N VAL A 272 -3.56 7.62 3.71
CA VAL A 272 -2.97 6.77 2.66
C VAL A 272 -1.86 5.89 3.23
N GLU A 273 -1.00 6.44 4.09
CA GLU A 273 0.03 5.67 4.78
C GLU A 273 -0.57 4.54 5.63
N GLN A 274 -1.63 4.83 6.39
CA GLN A 274 -2.37 3.80 7.13
C GLN A 274 -2.96 2.72 6.21
N LEU A 275 -3.50 3.12 5.06
CA LEU A 275 -4.04 2.20 4.06
C LEU A 275 -2.95 1.26 3.56
N GLN A 276 -1.78 1.81 3.19
CA GLN A 276 -0.63 1.05 2.73
C GLN A 276 -0.16 0.07 3.80
N GLN A 277 -0.05 0.52 5.05
CA GLN A 277 0.32 -0.34 6.19
C GLN A 277 -0.68 -1.48 6.36
N TRP A 278 -1.99 -1.22 6.29
CA TRP A 278 -2.99 -2.28 6.39
C TRP A 278 -2.88 -3.29 5.25
N LEU A 279 -2.73 -2.83 4.00
CA LEU A 279 -2.54 -3.72 2.86
C LEU A 279 -1.27 -4.55 3.00
N ASP A 280 -0.16 -3.95 3.40
CA ASP A 280 1.11 -4.65 3.63
C ASP A 280 0.99 -5.66 4.77
N THR A 281 0.22 -5.39 5.83
CA THR A 281 -0.03 -6.37 6.90
C THR A 281 -0.94 -7.52 6.46
N LEU A 282 -1.95 -7.24 5.64
CA LEU A 282 -2.92 -8.24 5.15
C LEU A 282 -2.30 -9.17 4.10
N PHE A 283 -1.41 -8.64 3.26
CA PHE A 283 -0.78 -9.36 2.15
C PHE A 283 0.73 -9.57 2.37
N ALA A 284 1.20 -9.43 3.61
CA ALA A 284 2.61 -9.53 3.97
C ALA A 284 3.23 -10.82 3.42
N PRO A 285 4.38 -10.75 2.73
CA PRO A 285 5.12 -11.93 2.33
C PRO A 285 5.80 -12.55 3.57
N GLN A 286 5.03 -13.20 4.45
CA GLN A 286 5.59 -13.99 5.57
C GLN A 286 6.41 -15.18 5.08
N GLY A 287 6.41 -15.45 3.77
CA GLY A 287 7.12 -16.55 3.15
C GLY A 287 8.57 -16.27 2.74
N GLY A 288 9.04 -15.03 2.60
CA GLY A 288 10.35 -14.76 1.97
C GLY A 288 11.54 -15.44 2.65
N THR A 289 11.72 -15.22 3.95
CA THR A 289 12.81 -15.81 4.74
C THR A 289 12.62 -17.31 4.96
N GLN A 290 11.41 -17.73 5.31
CA GLN A 290 11.10 -19.15 5.54
C GLN A 290 11.18 -19.98 4.26
N PHE A 291 10.83 -19.42 3.10
CA PHE A 291 10.98 -20.05 1.80
C PHE A 291 12.45 -20.12 1.39
N MET A 292 13.23 -19.07 1.65
CA MET A 292 14.68 -19.08 1.42
C MET A 292 15.37 -20.13 2.31
N GLU A 293 15.03 -20.18 3.61
CA GLU A 293 15.51 -21.20 4.54
C GLU A 293 15.12 -22.60 4.10
N ARG A 294 13.86 -22.81 3.68
CA ARG A 294 13.38 -24.12 3.20
C ARG A 294 14.00 -24.52 1.86
N LEU A 295 14.19 -23.59 0.93
CA LEU A 295 14.91 -23.85 -0.32
C LEU A 295 16.35 -24.24 -0.04
N THR A 296 17.02 -23.49 0.84
CA THR A 296 18.40 -23.76 1.27
C THR A 296 18.49 -25.12 1.96
N GLN A 297 17.52 -25.45 2.82
CA GLN A 297 17.45 -26.76 3.48
C GLN A 297 17.16 -27.89 2.48
N ALA A 298 16.30 -27.67 1.49
CA ALA A 298 16.02 -28.65 0.44
C ALA A 298 17.25 -28.90 -0.45
N THR A 299 18.00 -27.85 -0.82
CA THR A 299 19.27 -27.99 -1.55
C THR A 299 20.34 -28.67 -0.69
N GLU A 300 20.45 -28.36 0.61
CA GLU A 300 21.35 -29.06 1.53
C GLU A 300 21.02 -30.56 1.61
N ILE A 301 19.75 -30.93 1.74
CA ILE A 301 19.30 -32.33 1.78
C ILE A 301 19.62 -33.04 0.45
N GLN A 302 19.36 -32.38 -0.69
CA GLN A 302 19.67 -32.95 -2.01
C GLN A 302 21.18 -33.12 -2.23
N ALA A 303 22.00 -32.17 -1.77
CA ALA A 303 23.45 -32.26 -1.81
C ALA A 303 23.97 -33.40 -0.93
N ALA A 304 23.42 -33.55 0.28
CA ALA A 304 23.76 -34.65 1.18
C ALA A 304 23.38 -36.02 0.61
N LEU A 305 22.21 -36.14 -0.04
CA LEU A 305 21.79 -37.36 -0.74
C LEU A 305 22.72 -37.68 -1.91
N SER A 306 23.08 -36.69 -2.72
CA SER A 306 23.98 -36.85 -3.86
C SER A 306 25.38 -37.29 -3.40
N TYR A 307 25.90 -36.69 -2.33
CA TYR A 307 27.17 -37.10 -1.72
C TYR A 307 27.12 -38.55 -1.21
N LYS A 308 26.01 -38.95 -0.58
CA LYS A 308 25.81 -40.31 -0.10
C LYS A 308 25.71 -41.34 -1.24
N ILE A 309 25.02 -40.99 -2.33
CA ILE A 309 24.96 -41.84 -3.53
C ILE A 309 26.34 -41.97 -4.16
N LEU A 310 27.09 -40.86 -4.28
CA LEU A 310 28.45 -40.88 -4.83
C LEU A 310 29.43 -41.70 -3.97
N SER A 311 29.32 -41.64 -2.64
CA SER A 311 30.17 -42.45 -1.75
C SER A 311 29.82 -43.94 -1.82
N GLN A 312 28.53 -44.29 -1.95
CA GLN A 312 28.09 -45.66 -2.22
C GLN A 312 28.56 -46.17 -3.59
N LEU A 313 28.53 -45.33 -4.62
CA LEU A 313 29.08 -45.65 -5.94
C LEU A 313 30.59 -45.85 -5.89
N ARG A 314 31.32 -45.00 -5.17
CA ARG A 314 32.79 -45.15 -4.99
C ARG A 314 33.15 -46.40 -4.19
N ALA A 315 32.36 -46.75 -3.17
CA ALA A 315 32.55 -47.98 -2.40
C ALA A 315 32.20 -49.25 -3.20
N SER A 316 31.39 -49.12 -4.26
CA SER A 316 31.02 -50.22 -5.15
C SER A 316 31.88 -50.34 -6.41
N THR A 317 32.82 -49.40 -6.64
CA THR A 317 33.86 -49.57 -7.67
C THR A 317 34.86 -50.62 -7.21
N PRO A 318 34.98 -51.79 -7.89
CA PRO A 318 35.95 -52.81 -7.50
C PRO A 318 37.37 -52.25 -7.64
N GLN A 319 38.21 -52.43 -6.62
CA GLN A 319 39.65 -52.22 -6.77
C GLN A 319 40.14 -53.09 -7.94
N ALA A 320 40.73 -52.45 -8.94
CA ALA A 320 41.39 -53.15 -10.04
C ALA A 320 42.44 -54.10 -9.44
N PRO A 321 42.49 -55.37 -9.88
CA PRO A 321 43.45 -56.32 -9.34
C PRO A 321 44.86 -55.83 -9.64
N GLN A 322 45.65 -55.57 -8.59
CA GLN A 322 47.08 -55.33 -8.73
C GLN A 322 47.71 -56.61 -9.30
N ARG A 323 48.33 -56.46 -10.48
CA ARG A 323 49.20 -57.47 -11.09
C ARG A 323 50.55 -57.50 -10.40
#